data_AF-X6N1R3-F1
#
_entry.id   AF-X6N1R3-F1
#
_cell.length_a   1.000
_cell.length_b   1.000
_cell.length_c   1.000
_cell.angle_alpha   90.00
_cell.angle_beta   90.00
_cell.angle_gamma   90.00
#
_symmetry.space_group_name_H-M   'P 1'
#
loop_
_entity.id
_entity.type
_entity.pdbx_description
1 polymer ?
#
loop_
_entity_poly.entity_id
_entity_poly.type
_entity_poly.pdbx_seq_one_letter_code
_entity_poly.pdbx_strand_id
1 'polypeptide(L)'
;MSSDNVFKTLPPLPFKFNFPQCVLFNQEILICGSANTNVCYSYHLTQQRYKLICSYPEDVEIENQVVIKCKGDRNQITLFSFGGSNRVTLMMRYRSVWDEKNNRRNIWQRTFHNVIDPEDMDMPVHAVIGGSKNQLLFYVCPLGRIRVVNVHSLEQVGQGQLPINCIDGSYCLVRMYHYLLFVHTRDAFCIQYDEILSTFSYKEFPVCPDLKFVRNYSYACVKNLLMIFGGRKNHQCLDKIY
;
A
#
# COMPACT_ATOMS: atom_id res chain seq x y z
N MET A 1 35.20 -4.57 16.74
CA MET A 1 34.49 -4.73 15.45
C MET A 1 33.63 -3.50 15.29
N SER A 2 33.91 -2.65 14.30
CA SER A 2 33.15 -1.42 14.08
C SER A 2 31.69 -1.78 13.82
N SER A 3 30.77 -1.12 14.52
CA SER A 3 29.35 -1.18 14.19
C SER A 3 29.17 -0.55 12.81
N ASP A 4 29.21 -1.38 11.76
CA ASP A 4 28.80 -0.93 10.44
C ASP A 4 27.39 -0.39 10.57
N ASN A 5 27.23 0.90 10.26
CA ASN A 5 25.93 1.55 10.36
C ASN A 5 25.00 0.87 9.35
N VAL A 6 24.04 0.07 9.86
CA VAL A 6 23.14 -0.75 9.05
C VAL A 6 22.21 0.11 8.18
N PHE A 7 22.13 1.41 8.49
CA PHE A 7 21.39 2.41 7.73
C PHE A 7 22.32 3.33 6.94
N LYS A 8 21.92 3.58 5.69
CA LYS A 8 22.51 4.62 4.84
C LYS A 8 21.50 5.72 4.59
N THR A 9 21.87 6.96 4.91
CA THR A 9 21.08 8.15 4.61
C THR A 9 21.06 8.39 3.10
N LEU A 10 19.86 8.56 2.54
CA LEU A 10 19.65 8.95 1.14
C LEU A 10 19.58 10.48 1.01
N PRO A 11 19.68 11.05 -0.21
CA PRO A 11 19.47 12.47 -0.43
C PRO A 11 18.12 12.94 0.12
N PRO A 12 18.04 14.21 0.57
CA PRO A 12 16.81 14.74 1.15
C PRO A 12 15.67 14.70 0.14
N LEU A 13 14.45 14.47 0.63
CA LEU A 13 13.26 14.49 -0.19
C LEU A 13 13.06 15.88 -0.82
N PRO A 14 12.58 15.96 -2.08
CA PRO A 14 12.31 17.25 -2.73
C PRO A 14 11.16 18.02 -2.06
N PHE A 15 10.30 17.31 -1.33
CA PHE A 15 9.17 17.85 -0.60
C PHE A 15 8.95 17.05 0.69
N LYS A 16 8.35 17.64 1.72
CA LYS A 16 8.00 16.92 2.95
C LYS A 16 6.73 16.11 2.72
N PHE A 17 6.81 14.79 2.69
CA PHE A 17 5.64 13.94 2.50
C PHE A 17 5.05 13.47 3.83
N ASN A 18 3.73 13.57 3.97
CA ASN A 18 2.98 13.05 5.12
C ASN A 18 2.26 11.76 4.73
N PHE A 19 2.76 10.61 5.19
CA PHE A 19 2.21 9.28 4.86
C PHE A 19 2.13 8.98 3.35
N PRO A 20 3.21 9.20 2.58
CA PRO A 20 3.18 8.90 1.15
C PRO A 20 2.97 7.41 0.90
N GLN A 21 2.25 7.09 -0.17
CA GLN A 21 2.23 5.73 -0.71
C GLN A 21 3.39 5.57 -1.70
N CYS A 22 4.11 4.45 -1.57
CA CYS A 22 5.32 4.19 -2.35
C CYS A 22 5.22 2.86 -3.09
N VAL A 23 5.71 2.83 -4.33
CA VAL A 23 5.73 1.63 -5.18
C VAL A 23 7.12 1.40 -5.76
N LEU A 24 7.62 0.17 -5.67
CA LEU A 24 8.87 -0.24 -6.32
C LEU A 24 8.63 -0.65 -7.79
N PHE A 25 9.39 -0.03 -8.70
CA PHE A 25 9.45 -0.39 -10.11
C PHE A 25 10.90 -0.39 -10.60
N ASN A 26 11.43 -1.57 -10.94
CA ASN A 26 12.84 -1.74 -11.33
C ASN A 26 13.81 -1.08 -10.33
N GLN A 27 14.56 -0.07 -10.77
CA GLN A 27 15.50 0.71 -9.94
C GLN A 27 14.89 2.01 -9.44
N GLU A 28 13.57 2.10 -9.36
CA GLU A 28 12.83 3.31 -8.98
C GLU A 28 11.89 3.05 -7.81
N ILE A 29 11.88 3.98 -6.86
CA ILE A 29 10.81 4.11 -5.87
C ILE A 29 9.91 5.26 -6.34
N LEU A 30 8.69 4.91 -6.70
CA LEU A 30 7.64 5.88 -7.03
C LEU A 30 7.02 6.35 -5.71
N ILE A 31 6.90 7.66 -5.54
CA ILE A 31 6.32 8.32 -4.38
C ILE A 31 5.08 9.05 -4.89
N CYS A 32 3.90 8.61 -4.48
CA CYS A 32 2.63 9.01 -5.06
C CYS A 32 1.88 10.00 -4.15
N GLY A 33 2.31 11.27 -4.16
CA GLY A 33 1.66 12.33 -3.38
C GLY A 33 1.69 12.07 -1.86
N SER A 34 0.98 12.93 -1.13
CA SER A 34 0.67 12.78 0.29
C SER A 34 -0.45 13.74 0.69
N ALA A 35 -0.89 13.72 1.96
CA ALA A 35 -1.94 14.62 2.46
C ALA A 35 -1.64 16.13 2.24
N ASN A 36 -0.38 16.50 2.06
CA ASN A 36 0.07 17.88 1.87
C ASN A 36 0.70 18.16 0.48
N THR A 37 0.66 17.20 -0.46
CA THR A 37 1.08 17.45 -1.85
C THR A 37 0.40 16.50 -2.82
N ASN A 38 0.00 17.04 -3.97
CA ASN A 38 -0.51 16.24 -5.08
C ASN A 38 0.58 15.75 -6.03
N VAL A 39 1.85 16.10 -5.78
CA VAL A 39 2.94 15.83 -6.72
C VAL A 39 3.55 14.45 -6.49
N CYS A 40 3.77 13.73 -7.58
CA CYS A 40 4.39 12.41 -7.62
C CYS A 40 5.83 12.49 -8.13
N TYR A 41 6.74 11.73 -7.50
CA TYR A 41 8.15 11.68 -7.85
C TYR A 41 8.64 10.24 -8.03
N SER A 42 9.64 10.05 -8.88
CA SER A 42 10.43 8.82 -8.98
C SER A 42 11.80 9.08 -8.37
N TYR A 43 12.21 8.26 -7.41
CA TYR A 43 13.56 8.22 -6.87
C TYR A 43 14.34 7.05 -7.47
N HIS A 44 15.44 7.32 -8.17
CA HIS A 44 16.26 6.29 -8.78
C HIS A 44 17.34 5.78 -7.81
N LEU A 45 17.37 4.47 -7.56
CA LEU A 45 18.21 3.85 -6.51
C LEU A 45 19.72 4.05 -6.74
N THR A 46 20.21 3.83 -7.96
CA THR A 46 21.64 3.98 -8.28
C THR A 46 22.06 5.42 -8.55
N GLN A 47 21.23 6.20 -9.23
CA GLN A 47 21.52 7.62 -9.50
C GLN A 47 21.35 8.50 -8.25
N GLN A 48 20.58 8.04 -7.26
CA GLN A 48 20.26 8.76 -6.03
C GLN A 48 19.69 10.16 -6.31
N ARG A 49 18.73 10.23 -7.23
CA ARG A 49 18.10 11.48 -7.66
C ARG A 49 16.60 11.30 -7.79
N TYR A 50 15.89 12.41 -7.64
CA TYR A 50 14.45 12.49 -7.84
C TYR A 50 14.14 13.09 -9.21
N LYS A 51 13.07 12.60 -9.85
CA LYS A 51 12.50 13.18 -11.06
C LYS A 51 10.98 13.25 -10.93
N LEU A 52 10.40 14.37 -11.36
CA LEU A 52 8.97 14.57 -11.37
C LEU A 52 8.29 13.53 -12.26
N ILE A 53 7.18 12.95 -11.79
CA ILE A 53 6.30 12.08 -12.59
C ILE A 53 5.14 12.91 -13.14
N CYS A 54 4.27 13.39 -12.25
CA CYS A 54 3.08 14.18 -12.53
C CYS A 54 2.46 14.64 -11.21
N SER A 55 1.25 15.22 -11.26
CA SER A 55 0.42 15.47 -10.08
C SER A 55 -0.91 14.71 -10.17
N TYR A 56 -1.52 14.42 -9.02
CA TYR A 56 -2.94 14.06 -8.93
C TYR A 56 -3.81 15.23 -9.41
N PRO A 57 -5.01 14.96 -9.95
CA PRO A 57 -5.99 16.00 -10.28
C PRO A 57 -6.32 16.86 -9.06
N GLU A 58 -6.56 18.16 -9.27
CA GLU A 58 -6.75 19.14 -8.18
C GLU A 58 -8.00 18.87 -7.32
N ASP A 59 -9.03 18.25 -7.91
CA ASP A 59 -10.29 17.91 -7.26
C ASP A 59 -10.27 16.54 -6.56
N VAL A 60 -9.09 15.94 -6.44
CA VAL A 60 -8.92 14.63 -5.79
C VAL A 60 -8.26 14.80 -4.42
N GLU A 61 -8.97 14.39 -3.37
CA GLU A 61 -8.41 14.28 -2.01
C GLU A 61 -7.52 13.03 -1.91
N ILE A 62 -6.24 13.24 -1.60
CA ILE A 62 -5.19 12.19 -1.58
C ILE A 62 -5.04 11.58 -0.20
N GLU A 63 -5.50 12.28 0.84
CA GLU A 63 -5.51 11.74 2.19
C GLU A 63 -6.30 10.42 2.20
N ASN A 64 -5.72 9.39 2.81
CA ASN A 64 -6.27 8.03 2.86
C ASN A 64 -6.49 7.36 1.49
N GLN A 65 -5.75 7.78 0.45
CA GLN A 65 -5.63 6.97 -0.76
C GLN A 65 -4.58 5.87 -0.61
N VAL A 66 -4.92 4.70 -1.15
CA VAL A 66 -4.03 3.56 -1.29
C VAL A 66 -3.56 3.51 -2.73
N VAL A 67 -2.26 3.30 -2.92
CA VAL A 67 -1.68 3.06 -4.24
C VAL A 67 -1.20 1.63 -4.33
N ILE A 68 -1.69 0.91 -5.33
CA ILE A 68 -1.27 -0.46 -5.61
C ILE A 68 -0.67 -0.60 -7.00
N LYS A 69 0.25 -1.54 -7.11
CA LYS A 69 0.82 -2.02 -8.37
C LYS A 69 0.11 -3.31 -8.77
N CYS A 70 -0.56 -3.29 -9.92
CA CYS A 70 -1.26 -4.47 -10.43
C CYS A 70 -0.38 -5.35 -11.32
N LYS A 71 -0.37 -5.05 -12.62
CA LYS A 71 0.36 -5.83 -13.62
C LYS A 71 1.21 -4.89 -14.46
N GLY A 72 2.32 -5.43 -14.92
CA GLY A 72 3.23 -4.73 -15.81
C GLY A 72 4.28 -5.68 -16.36
N ASP A 73 5.18 -5.11 -17.13
CA ASP A 73 6.38 -5.74 -17.63
C ASP A 73 7.61 -4.94 -17.17
N ARG A 74 8.76 -5.16 -17.82
CA ARG A 74 10.01 -4.46 -17.49
C ARG A 74 9.98 -2.97 -17.85
N ASN A 75 9.07 -2.54 -18.72
CA ASN A 75 9.02 -1.20 -19.30
C ASN A 75 7.84 -0.38 -18.77
N GLN A 76 6.76 -1.03 -18.36
CA GLN A 76 5.54 -0.36 -17.92
C GLN A 76 4.81 -1.12 -16.82
N ILE A 77 4.22 -0.41 -15.87
CA ILE A 77 3.27 -0.95 -14.88
C ILE A 77 1.97 -0.17 -14.89
N THR A 78 0.89 -0.81 -14.45
CA THR A 78 -0.36 -0.14 -14.10
C THR A 78 -0.44 0.05 -12.60
N LEU A 79 -0.64 1.30 -12.19
CA LEU A 79 -0.94 1.71 -10.84
C LEU A 79 -2.42 2.04 -10.72
N PHE A 80 -3.03 1.68 -9.61
CA PHE A 80 -4.31 2.24 -9.19
C PHE A 80 -4.12 3.03 -7.91
N SER A 81 -4.81 4.17 -7.84
CA SER A 81 -4.98 4.96 -6.62
C SER A 81 -6.46 5.02 -6.32
N PHE A 82 -6.88 4.59 -5.13
CA PHE A 82 -8.28 4.62 -4.71
C PHE A 82 -8.35 4.75 -3.19
N GLY A 83 -9.53 5.08 -2.67
CA GLY A 83 -9.67 5.47 -1.27
C GLY A 83 -10.12 6.92 -1.18
N GLY A 84 -9.71 7.59 -0.12
CA GLY A 84 -10.08 8.98 0.14
C GLY A 84 -11.58 9.18 0.40
N SER A 85 -11.93 10.39 0.83
CA SER A 85 -13.31 10.79 1.13
C SER A 85 -14.22 10.76 -0.12
N ASN A 86 -13.68 11.16 -1.27
CA ASN A 86 -14.40 11.27 -2.54
C ASN A 86 -14.51 9.93 -3.30
N ARG A 87 -13.84 8.88 -2.81
CA ARG A 87 -13.93 7.50 -3.31
C ARG A 87 -13.55 7.32 -4.78
N VAL A 88 -12.78 8.26 -5.32
CA VAL A 88 -12.37 8.25 -6.72
C VAL A 88 -11.30 7.18 -6.92
N THR A 89 -11.51 6.33 -7.93
CA THR A 89 -10.46 5.44 -8.43
C THR A 89 -9.75 6.10 -9.63
N LEU A 90 -8.43 6.14 -9.56
CA LEU A 90 -7.52 6.62 -10.58
C LEU A 90 -6.63 5.49 -11.06
N MET A 91 -6.27 5.52 -12.33
CA MET A 91 -5.34 4.61 -12.97
C MET A 91 -4.20 5.40 -13.61
N MET A 92 -2.98 4.89 -13.49
CA MET A 92 -1.83 5.38 -14.25
C MET A 92 -1.11 4.21 -14.91
N ARG A 93 -0.82 4.34 -16.20
CA ARG A 93 0.13 3.46 -16.91
C ARG A 93 1.52 4.08 -16.82
N TYR A 94 2.25 3.73 -15.77
CA TYR A 94 3.57 4.29 -15.51
C TYR A 94 4.63 3.64 -16.39
N ARG A 95 5.44 4.49 -17.03
CA ARG A 95 6.73 4.14 -17.63
C ARG A 95 7.81 4.95 -16.96
N SER A 96 9.02 4.40 -16.91
CA SER A 96 10.17 5.09 -16.31
C SER A 96 10.30 6.51 -16.85
N VAL A 97 10.38 7.50 -15.96
CA VAL A 97 10.74 8.87 -16.32
C VAL A 97 12.23 9.03 -16.60
N TRP A 98 13.03 7.99 -16.34
CA TRP A 98 14.48 7.97 -16.57
C TRP A 98 14.85 7.39 -17.93
N ASP A 99 13.89 6.80 -18.66
CA ASP A 99 14.07 6.40 -20.04
C ASP A 99 13.83 7.59 -20.97
N GLU A 100 14.89 8.10 -21.61
CA GLU A 100 14.82 9.24 -22.53
C GLU A 100 14.00 8.95 -23.78
N LYS A 101 13.82 7.68 -24.15
CA LYS A 101 13.00 7.28 -25.30
C LYS A 101 11.50 7.34 -24.97
N ASN A 102 11.14 7.52 -23.71
CA ASN A 102 9.75 7.57 -23.30
C ASN A 102 9.13 8.95 -23.61
N ASN A 103 8.38 9.02 -24.72
CA ASN A 103 7.64 10.21 -25.13
C ASN A 103 6.23 10.32 -24.52
N ARG A 104 5.80 9.32 -23.72
CA ARG A 104 4.45 9.30 -23.14
C ARG A 104 4.45 9.96 -21.77
N ARG A 105 3.43 10.77 -21.52
CA ARG A 105 3.21 11.38 -20.21
C ARG A 105 2.59 10.34 -19.26
N ASN A 106 3.19 10.22 -18.09
CA ASN A 106 2.59 9.52 -16.96
C ASN A 106 1.55 10.46 -16.35
N ILE A 107 0.27 10.07 -16.33
CA ILE A 107 -0.81 10.88 -15.77
C ILE A 107 -1.81 9.97 -15.05
N TRP A 108 -2.42 10.50 -13.99
CA TRP A 108 -3.57 9.87 -13.37
C TRP A 108 -4.83 10.11 -14.21
N GLN A 109 -5.57 9.04 -14.48
CA GLN A 109 -6.84 9.09 -15.22
C GLN A 109 -7.93 8.45 -14.37
N ARG A 110 -9.12 9.05 -14.34
CA ARG A 110 -10.30 8.47 -13.66
C ARG A 110 -10.74 7.18 -14.33
N THR A 111 -11.13 6.22 -13.53
CA THR A 111 -11.81 5.00 -14.00
C THR A 111 -13.33 5.20 -13.98
N PHE A 112 -14.06 4.37 -14.73
CA PHE A 112 -15.52 4.37 -14.71
C PHE A 112 -16.10 3.65 -13.49
N HIS A 113 -15.34 2.73 -12.90
CA HIS A 113 -15.73 1.95 -11.73
C HIS A 113 -14.84 2.31 -10.55
N ASN A 114 -15.44 2.38 -9.36
CA ASN A 114 -14.72 2.58 -8.11
C ASN A 114 -14.45 1.23 -7.45
N VAL A 115 -13.25 1.07 -6.89
CA VAL A 115 -12.84 -0.16 -6.19
C VAL A 115 -13.56 -0.32 -4.85
N ILE A 116 -13.84 0.81 -4.18
CA ILE A 116 -14.39 0.77 -2.83
C ILE A 116 -15.91 0.82 -2.87
N ASP A 117 -16.50 -0.11 -2.11
CA ASP A 117 -17.93 -0.23 -1.94
C ASP A 117 -18.49 1.06 -1.26
N PRO A 118 -19.60 1.63 -1.76
CA PRO A 118 -20.26 2.77 -1.12
C PRO A 118 -20.63 2.55 0.36
N GLU A 119 -20.83 1.31 0.80
CA GLU A 119 -21.15 0.93 2.19
C GLU A 119 -19.91 0.89 3.11
N ASP A 120 -18.70 0.93 2.54
CA ASP A 120 -17.44 0.94 3.27
C ASP A 120 -17.00 2.39 3.54
N MET A 121 -17.77 3.08 4.40
CA MET A 121 -17.45 4.46 4.85
C MET A 121 -16.12 4.50 5.61
N ASP A 122 -15.32 5.55 5.34
CA ASP A 122 -13.97 5.79 5.90
C ASP A 122 -12.94 4.70 5.57
N MET A 123 -12.30 4.92 4.42
CA MET A 123 -11.87 3.96 3.39
C MET A 123 -10.47 3.34 3.65
N PRO A 124 -10.02 2.33 2.87
CA PRO A 124 -9.05 1.35 3.36
C PRO A 124 -7.66 1.97 3.51
N VAL A 125 -6.93 1.50 4.52
CA VAL A 125 -5.60 2.03 4.85
C VAL A 125 -4.50 1.24 4.15
N HIS A 126 -4.75 -0.05 3.84
CA HIS A 126 -3.85 -0.86 3.01
C HIS A 126 -4.65 -1.87 2.18
N ALA A 127 -4.22 -2.07 0.93
CA ALA A 127 -4.72 -3.10 0.04
C ALA A 127 -3.55 -3.89 -0.55
N VAL A 128 -3.79 -5.13 -0.96
CA VAL A 128 -2.76 -5.99 -1.53
C VAL A 128 -3.27 -6.78 -2.72
N ILE A 129 -2.40 -6.96 -3.72
CA ILE A 129 -2.67 -7.84 -4.85
C ILE A 129 -2.27 -9.28 -4.52
N GLY A 130 -3.24 -10.17 -4.62
CA GLY A 130 -3.11 -11.60 -4.39
C GLY A 130 -3.86 -12.42 -5.43
N GLY A 131 -4.25 -13.63 -5.02
CA GLY A 131 -4.79 -14.63 -5.91
C GLY A 131 -3.70 -15.36 -6.71
N SER A 132 -4.06 -16.54 -7.18
CA SER A 132 -3.24 -17.49 -7.93
C SER A 132 -2.63 -16.89 -9.20
N LYS A 133 -3.28 -15.88 -9.79
CA LYS A 133 -2.86 -15.18 -11.01
C LYS A 133 -2.61 -13.68 -10.79
N ASN A 134 -2.48 -13.23 -9.54
CA ASN A 134 -2.33 -11.80 -9.18
C ASN A 134 -3.49 -10.94 -9.69
N GLN A 135 -4.68 -11.52 -9.71
CA GLN A 135 -5.89 -10.95 -10.31
C GLN A 135 -6.88 -10.42 -9.27
N LEU A 136 -6.61 -10.63 -7.98
CA LEU A 136 -7.49 -10.27 -6.89
C LEU A 136 -6.84 -9.19 -6.03
N LEU A 137 -7.64 -8.20 -5.68
CA LEU A 137 -7.30 -7.13 -4.77
C LEU A 137 -8.02 -7.40 -3.46
N PHE A 138 -7.25 -7.46 -2.38
CA PHE A 138 -7.75 -7.64 -1.03
C PHE A 138 -7.58 -6.32 -0.29
N TYR A 139 -8.65 -5.83 0.33
CA TYR A 139 -8.58 -4.71 1.26
C TYR A 139 -9.42 -5.02 2.50
N VAL A 140 -9.03 -4.38 3.60
CA VAL A 140 -9.68 -4.59 4.91
C VAL A 140 -10.24 -3.27 5.40
N CYS A 141 -11.53 -3.30 5.76
CA CYS A 141 -12.26 -2.16 6.29
C CYS A 141 -12.15 -2.09 7.82
N PRO A 142 -12.39 -0.93 8.45
CA PRO A 142 -12.22 -0.74 9.90
C PRO A 142 -13.01 -1.71 10.79
N LEU A 143 -14.15 -2.23 10.32
CA LEU A 143 -14.94 -3.23 11.06
C LEU A 143 -14.46 -4.68 10.84
N GLY A 144 -13.26 -4.89 10.30
CA GLY A 144 -12.70 -6.21 10.04
C GLY A 144 -13.27 -6.91 8.80
N ARG A 145 -14.17 -6.27 8.06
CA ARG A 145 -14.63 -6.77 6.75
C ARG A 145 -13.44 -6.84 5.80
N ILE A 146 -13.20 -8.00 5.20
CA ILE A 146 -12.23 -8.18 4.13
C ILE A 146 -12.99 -8.31 2.80
N ARG A 147 -12.58 -7.53 1.81
CA ARG A 147 -13.20 -7.47 0.49
C ARG A 147 -12.26 -8.05 -0.55
N VAL A 148 -12.83 -8.70 -1.57
CA VAL A 148 -12.09 -9.25 -2.71
C VAL A 148 -12.65 -8.65 -3.99
N VAL A 149 -11.79 -7.94 -4.72
CA VAL A 149 -12.15 -7.27 -5.97
C VAL A 149 -11.32 -7.83 -7.11
N ASN A 150 -11.94 -8.09 -8.26
CA ASN A 150 -11.21 -8.44 -9.47
C ASN A 150 -10.51 -7.19 -10.02
N VAL A 151 -9.18 -7.21 -10.18
CA VAL A 151 -8.41 -6.03 -10.62
C VAL A 151 -8.68 -5.58 -12.05
N HIS A 152 -9.30 -6.44 -12.88
CA HIS A 152 -9.59 -6.14 -14.28
C HIS A 152 -10.97 -5.53 -14.46
N SER A 153 -12.00 -6.10 -13.82
CA SER A 153 -13.37 -5.54 -13.87
C SER A 153 -13.62 -4.47 -12.82
N LEU A 154 -12.81 -4.44 -11.76
CA LEU A 154 -13.01 -3.63 -10.55
C LEU A 154 -14.32 -3.97 -9.82
N GLU A 155 -14.85 -5.18 -10.01
CA GLU A 155 -16.05 -5.67 -9.36
C GLU A 155 -15.71 -6.55 -8.14
N GLN A 156 -16.57 -6.50 -7.12
CA GLN A 156 -16.45 -7.38 -5.97
C GLN A 156 -16.77 -8.83 -6.37
N VAL A 157 -15.88 -9.75 -6.01
CA VAL A 157 -16.01 -11.19 -6.27
C VAL A 157 -16.03 -12.04 -5.01
N GLY A 158 -15.84 -11.42 -3.84
CA GLY A 158 -15.87 -12.11 -2.56
C GLY A 158 -15.81 -11.14 -1.38
N GLN A 159 -16.21 -11.63 -0.21
CA GLN A 159 -16.12 -10.90 1.05
C GLN A 159 -15.94 -11.88 2.21
N GLY A 160 -15.43 -11.38 3.32
CA GLY A 160 -15.29 -12.12 4.56
C GLY A 160 -15.21 -11.19 5.76
N GLN A 161 -15.06 -11.79 6.93
CA GLN A 161 -14.94 -11.08 8.19
C GLN A 161 -13.72 -11.62 8.94
N LEU A 162 -12.77 -10.74 9.23
CA LEU A 162 -11.67 -11.05 10.14
C LEU A 162 -12.21 -11.27 11.56
N PRO A 163 -11.60 -12.17 12.35
CA PRO A 163 -12.00 -12.44 13.73
C PRO A 163 -11.53 -11.32 14.68
N ILE A 164 -11.91 -10.08 14.39
CA ILE A 164 -11.62 -8.87 15.16
C ILE A 164 -12.87 -8.02 15.25
N ASN A 165 -12.99 -7.25 16.34
CA ASN A 165 -14.14 -6.36 16.55
C ASN A 165 -14.02 -5.08 15.72
N CYS A 166 -12.84 -4.47 15.73
CA CYS A 166 -12.54 -3.26 14.97
C CYS A 166 -11.02 -3.08 14.85
N ILE A 167 -10.63 -2.33 13.83
CA ILE A 167 -9.26 -1.92 13.57
C ILE A 167 -9.11 -0.48 14.07
N ASP A 168 -8.26 -0.28 15.07
CA ASP A 168 -7.85 1.04 15.51
C ASP A 168 -6.40 1.34 15.14
N GLY A 169 -6.14 2.51 14.56
CA GLY A 169 -4.79 2.90 14.13
C GLY A 169 -4.30 2.11 12.91
N SER A 170 -3.00 1.81 12.88
CA SER A 170 -2.34 1.20 11.72
C SER A 170 -2.42 -0.32 11.74
N TYR A 171 -2.56 -0.90 10.56
CA TYR A 171 -2.44 -2.32 10.30
C TYR A 171 -1.55 -2.57 9.08
N CYS A 172 -0.95 -3.74 8.99
CA CYS A 172 -0.30 -4.25 7.78
C CYS A 172 -1.25 -5.22 7.10
N LEU A 173 -1.38 -5.11 5.78
CA LEU A 173 -1.89 -6.20 4.95
C LEU A 173 -0.85 -6.45 3.86
N VAL A 174 -0.17 -7.59 3.96
CA VAL A 174 0.89 -7.96 3.01
C VAL A 174 0.67 -9.35 2.47
N ARG A 175 1.14 -9.57 1.25
CA ARG A 175 1.14 -10.89 0.65
C ARG A 175 2.43 -11.61 1.01
N MET A 176 2.27 -12.79 1.58
CA MET A 176 3.33 -13.78 1.71
C MET A 176 3.18 -14.83 0.60
N TYR A 177 4.14 -15.75 0.48
CA TYR A 177 4.15 -16.75 -0.60
C TYR A 177 2.83 -17.53 -0.75
N HIS A 178 2.21 -17.94 0.35
CA HIS A 178 1.04 -18.84 0.34
C HIS A 178 -0.20 -18.28 1.06
N TYR A 179 -0.12 -17.10 1.64
CA TYR A 179 -1.19 -16.51 2.44
C TYR A 179 -1.05 -14.99 2.48
N LEU A 180 -2.09 -14.30 2.90
CA LEU A 180 -2.01 -12.89 3.28
C LEU A 180 -1.70 -12.82 4.77
N LEU A 181 -0.77 -11.94 5.14
CA LEU A 181 -0.46 -11.65 6.52
C LEU A 181 -1.15 -10.34 6.89
N PHE A 182 -2.05 -10.43 7.86
CA PHE A 182 -2.61 -9.26 8.54
C PHE A 182 -1.90 -9.09 9.88
N VAL A 183 -1.41 -7.87 10.15
CA VAL A 183 -0.82 -7.54 11.45
C VAL A 183 -1.43 -6.24 11.94
N HIS A 184 -2.04 -6.29 13.10
CA HIS A 184 -2.54 -5.14 13.84
C HIS A 184 -1.85 -5.08 15.20
N THR A 185 -2.02 -3.97 15.93
CA THR A 185 -1.35 -3.76 17.23
C THR A 185 -1.75 -4.81 18.27
N ARG A 186 -2.91 -5.44 18.12
CA ARG A 186 -3.45 -6.43 19.06
C ARG A 186 -3.51 -7.83 18.48
N ASP A 187 -3.84 -7.92 17.19
CA ASP A 187 -4.19 -9.17 16.54
C ASP A 187 -3.36 -9.37 15.28
N ALA A 188 -3.07 -10.63 14.93
CA ALA A 188 -2.41 -10.92 13.67
C ALA A 188 -2.78 -12.30 13.14
N PHE A 189 -3.03 -12.37 11.82
CA PHE A 189 -3.63 -13.52 11.17
C PHE A 189 -2.93 -13.87 9.86
N CYS A 190 -2.70 -15.17 9.68
CA CYS A 190 -2.44 -15.76 8.38
C CYS A 190 -3.81 -16.03 7.77
N ILE A 191 -4.08 -15.38 6.64
CA ILE A 191 -5.35 -15.43 5.94
C ILE A 191 -5.14 -16.22 4.65
N GLN A 192 -5.92 -17.27 4.46
CA GLN A 192 -6.03 -17.95 3.16
C GLN A 192 -7.40 -17.67 2.56
N TYR A 193 -7.44 -17.55 1.23
CA TYR A 193 -8.66 -17.34 0.48
C TYR A 193 -8.81 -18.47 -0.53
N ASP A 194 -9.91 -19.21 -0.45
CA ASP A 194 -10.30 -20.20 -1.44
C ASP A 194 -11.01 -19.49 -2.60
N GLU A 195 -10.38 -19.45 -3.77
CA GLU A 195 -10.91 -18.76 -4.95
C GLU A 195 -12.15 -19.45 -5.56
N ILE A 196 -12.36 -20.74 -5.29
CA ILE A 196 -13.48 -21.52 -5.84
C ILE A 196 -14.70 -21.33 -4.95
N LEU A 197 -14.51 -21.52 -3.64
CA LEU A 197 -15.58 -21.40 -2.66
C LEU A 197 -15.84 -19.94 -2.25
N SER A 198 -14.93 -19.04 -2.58
CA SER A 198 -14.94 -17.63 -2.15
C SER A 198 -15.00 -17.48 -0.62
N THR A 199 -14.28 -18.36 0.09
CA THR A 199 -14.25 -18.40 1.56
C THR A 199 -12.87 -18.10 2.10
N PHE A 200 -12.83 -17.60 3.33
CA PHE A 200 -11.60 -17.31 4.05
C PHE A 200 -11.35 -18.32 5.18
N SER A 201 -10.07 -18.65 5.39
CA SER A 201 -9.61 -19.33 6.60
C SER A 201 -8.58 -18.45 7.33
N TYR A 202 -8.61 -18.49 8.66
CA TYR A 202 -7.82 -17.63 9.52
C TYR A 202 -7.03 -18.46 10.51
N LYS A 203 -5.73 -18.20 10.61
CA LYS A 203 -4.87 -18.75 11.65
C LYS A 203 -4.20 -17.60 12.40
N GLU A 204 -4.50 -17.48 13.68
CA GLU A 204 -3.90 -16.49 14.57
C GLU A 204 -2.42 -16.80 14.85
N PHE A 205 -1.62 -15.76 15.08
CA PHE A 205 -0.27 -15.87 15.61
C PHE A 205 0.04 -14.72 16.58
N PRO A 206 0.98 -14.93 17.51
CA PRO A 206 1.28 -13.93 18.53
C PRO A 206 1.83 -12.64 17.92
N VAL A 207 1.29 -11.51 18.37
CA VAL A 207 1.83 -10.18 18.04
C VAL A 207 3.05 -9.88 18.90
N CYS A 208 4.07 -9.26 18.29
CA CYS A 208 5.22 -8.73 19.00
C CYS A 208 4.76 -7.86 20.20
N PRO A 209 5.13 -8.21 21.45
CA PRO A 209 4.66 -7.47 22.63
C PRO A 209 4.98 -5.98 22.58
N ASP A 210 6.09 -5.61 21.95
CA ASP A 210 6.52 -4.23 21.81
C ASP A 210 5.67 -3.42 20.82
N LEU A 211 5.08 -4.09 19.83
CA LEU A 211 4.17 -3.48 18.86
C LEU A 211 2.80 -3.17 19.46
N LYS A 212 2.46 -3.76 20.62
CA LYS A 212 1.17 -3.51 21.27
C LYS A 212 0.94 -2.03 21.53
N PHE A 213 -0.21 -1.55 21.03
CA PHE A 213 -0.68 -0.16 21.11
C PHE A 213 0.17 0.85 20.33
N VAL A 214 1.11 0.41 19.49
CA VAL A 214 1.85 1.30 18.59
C VAL A 214 0.94 1.67 17.42
N ARG A 215 0.75 2.97 17.19
CA ARG A 215 -0.04 3.52 16.08
C ARG A 215 0.87 4.18 15.04
N ASN A 216 0.40 4.35 13.82
CA ASN A 216 1.07 5.13 12.77
C ASN A 216 2.49 4.63 12.45
N TYR A 217 2.74 3.33 12.60
CA TYR A 217 3.99 2.72 12.15
C TYR A 217 3.99 2.58 10.63
N SER A 218 5.19 2.48 10.05
CA SER A 218 5.36 2.14 8.63
C SER A 218 5.84 0.70 8.51
N TYR A 219 5.70 0.10 7.33
CA TYR A 219 6.20 -1.25 7.11
C TYR A 219 6.76 -1.44 5.71
N ALA A 220 7.62 -2.44 5.56
CA ALA A 220 8.07 -2.95 4.28
C ALA A 220 8.11 -4.48 4.33
N CYS A 221 7.76 -5.13 3.22
CA CYS A 221 7.90 -6.57 3.09
C CYS A 221 8.95 -6.90 2.03
N VAL A 222 10.02 -7.58 2.43
CA VAL A 222 11.13 -7.98 1.54
C VAL A 222 11.31 -9.49 1.63
N LYS A 223 11.12 -10.20 0.52
CA LYS A 223 11.26 -11.67 0.45
C LYS A 223 10.50 -12.41 1.57
N ASN A 224 9.30 -11.94 1.93
CA ASN A 224 8.43 -12.45 3.01
C ASN A 224 8.92 -12.17 4.44
N LEU A 225 9.92 -11.32 4.59
CA LEU A 225 10.22 -10.70 5.86
C LEU A 225 9.42 -9.39 5.94
N LEU A 226 8.42 -9.35 6.82
CA LEU A 226 7.76 -8.11 7.20
C LEU A 226 8.65 -7.40 8.21
N MET A 227 9.00 -6.16 7.94
CA MET A 227 9.69 -5.26 8.87
C MET A 227 8.77 -4.09 9.18
N ILE A 228 8.60 -3.79 10.46
CA ILE A 228 7.77 -2.68 10.93
C ILE A 228 8.69 -1.62 11.55
N PHE A 229 8.44 -0.35 11.24
CA PHE A 229 9.31 0.77 11.59
C PHE A 229 8.55 1.85 12.36
N GLY A 230 9.13 2.26 13.48
CA GLY A 230 8.76 3.41 14.29
C GLY A 230 7.35 3.34 14.86
N GLY A 231 6.54 4.35 14.53
CA GLY A 231 5.21 4.55 15.07
C GLY A 231 5.18 5.45 16.31
N ARG A 232 4.04 5.47 16.98
CA ARG A 232 3.76 6.34 18.12
C ARG A 232 3.07 5.55 19.24
N LYS A 233 3.56 5.72 20.46
CA LYS A 233 2.99 5.11 21.69
C LYS A 233 2.99 6.15 22.81
N ASN A 234 1.88 6.30 23.52
CA ASN A 234 1.74 7.27 24.64
C ASN A 234 2.25 8.69 24.29
N HIS A 235 1.87 9.18 23.11
CA HIS A 235 2.31 10.47 22.55
C HIS A 235 3.79 10.61 22.15
N GLN A 236 4.61 9.57 22.30
CA GLN A 236 6.02 9.56 21.90
C GLN A 236 6.21 8.89 20.53
N CYS A 237 7.05 9.49 19.68
CA CYS A 237 7.50 8.87 18.44
C CYS A 237 8.59 7.85 18.74
N LEU A 238 8.55 6.71 18.06
CA LEU A 238 9.48 5.61 18.22
C LEU A 238 10.40 5.52 16.99
N ASP A 239 11.65 5.15 17.22
CA ASP A 239 12.68 4.84 16.22
C ASP A 239 13.01 3.33 16.19
N LYS A 240 12.09 2.51 16.70
CA LYS A 240 12.24 1.06 16.84
C LYS A 240 11.91 0.31 15.55
N ILE A 241 12.55 -0.84 15.37
CA ILE A 241 12.23 -1.82 14.33
C ILE A 241 11.71 -3.07 15.02
N TYR A 242 10.61 -3.61 14.52
CA TYR A 242 9.94 -4.82 15.03
C TYR A 242 10.01 -5.94 14.00
#